data_AF-A0A7Y7BFF6-F1
#
_entry.id   AF-A0A7Y7BFF6-F1
#
_cell.length_a   1.000
_cell.length_b   1.000
_cell.length_c   1.000
_cell.angle_alpha   90.00
_cell.angle_beta   90.00
_cell.angle_gamma   90.00
#
_symmetry.space_group_name_H-M   'P 1'
#
loop_
_entity.id
_entity.type
_entity.pdbx_description
1 polymer ?
#
loop_
_entity_poly.entity_id
_entity_poly.type
_entity_poly.pdbx_seq_one_letter_code
_entity_poly.pdbx_strand_id
1 'polypeptide(L)'
;MDNKIATVSNQKTNEILKTGSYRVPLMEYKPGFLEAEDITYKLSIEERRVELITQKLTLDNIYDDQNTFYPYFTPIIAASNKQQVFYMATPYGKTIYQMSLGSNNWEVFMEDVQLVGLNKPNGVPFSEQNKNINPMFGMTEKEMIYVESNGRILRIFTSENRLAIVHKTSFPEKNIPNTSKNIYSLSKKYQSIYLSVFEGKKKIFESDISQYPNWKNMLMLNDSTFLMEKVPEEDIEPNETTFELLTITP
;
A
#
# COMPACT_ATOMS: atom_id res chain seq x y z
N MET A 1 -37.95 45.87 -2.66
CA MET A 1 -38.33 44.83 -1.69
C MET A 1 -37.18 43.87 -1.60
N ASP A 2 -36.46 43.97 -0.49
CA ASP A 2 -35.22 43.25 -0.21
C ASP A 2 -35.53 41.83 0.26
N ASN A 3 -34.92 40.84 -0.38
CA ASN A 3 -34.91 39.48 0.14
C ASN A 3 -33.62 39.26 0.94
N LYS A 4 -33.85 39.02 2.23
CA LYS A 4 -32.87 38.89 3.30
C LYS A 4 -32.07 37.59 3.16
N ILE A 5 -30.76 37.71 3.34
CA ILE A 5 -29.82 36.61 3.57
C ILE A 5 -30.13 36.04 4.97
N ALA A 6 -30.33 34.72 5.05
CA ALA A 6 -30.39 34.00 6.31
C ALA A 6 -29.06 33.28 6.55
N THR A 7 -28.32 33.78 7.53
CA THR A 7 -27.16 33.11 8.12
C THR A 7 -27.65 32.19 9.23
N VAL A 8 -27.27 30.91 9.21
CA VAL A 8 -27.41 29.97 10.34
C VAL A 8 -26.13 29.13 10.36
N SER A 9 -25.08 29.59 11.05
CA SER A 9 -24.72 29.32 12.46
C SER A 9 -24.35 27.87 12.74
N ASN A 10 -23.04 27.66 12.96
CA ASN A 10 -22.44 26.44 13.52
C ASN A 10 -23.18 26.01 14.78
N GLN A 11 -23.95 24.93 14.69
CA GLN A 11 -24.35 24.15 15.85
C GLN A 11 -23.50 22.89 15.91
N LYS A 12 -22.79 22.76 17.05
CA LYS A 12 -22.12 21.54 17.49
C LYS A 12 -23.16 20.43 17.62
N THR A 13 -23.27 19.58 16.63
CA THR A 13 -23.72 18.21 16.79
C THR A 13 -22.50 17.32 16.54
N ASN A 14 -21.95 16.77 17.63
CA ASN A 14 -21.11 15.59 17.54
C ASN A 14 -22.02 14.42 17.13
N GLU A 15 -22.48 14.40 15.89
CA GLU A 15 -22.92 13.14 15.29
C GLU A 15 -21.66 12.40 14.88
N ILE A 16 -21.37 11.32 15.60
CA ILE A 16 -20.47 10.29 15.09
C ILE A 16 -21.18 9.71 13.87
N LEU A 17 -20.89 10.28 12.69
CA LEU A 17 -21.19 9.64 11.41
C LEU A 17 -20.56 8.25 11.49
N LYS A 18 -21.40 7.22 11.36
CA LYS A 18 -20.98 5.80 11.39
C LYS A 18 -19.67 5.65 10.62
N THR A 19 -18.63 5.17 11.31
CA THR A 19 -17.37 4.77 10.70
C THR A 19 -17.65 3.68 9.67
N GLY A 20 -17.49 4.02 8.40
CA GLY A 20 -17.66 3.13 7.26
C GLY A 20 -17.04 3.77 6.03
N SER A 21 -16.60 2.95 5.08
CA SER A 21 -16.05 3.41 3.81
C SER A 21 -17.20 3.91 2.92
N TYR A 22 -17.23 5.22 2.64
CA TYR A 22 -18.17 5.80 1.69
C TYR A 22 -17.48 5.99 0.33
N ARG A 23 -18.12 5.53 -0.75
CA ARG A 23 -17.73 5.89 -2.12
C ARG A 23 -18.49 7.15 -2.53
N VAL A 24 -17.77 8.21 -2.84
CA VAL A 24 -18.35 9.37 -3.53
C VAL A 24 -18.32 9.06 -5.04
N PRO A 25 -19.47 9.02 -5.74
CA PRO A 25 -19.45 8.94 -7.19
C PRO A 25 -18.81 10.21 -7.74
N LEU A 26 -17.78 10.07 -8.58
CA LEU A 26 -17.28 11.17 -9.41
C LEU A 26 -18.39 11.53 -10.41
N MET A 27 -19.22 12.52 -10.04
CA MET A 27 -20.08 13.21 -10.98
C MET A 27 -19.21 13.84 -12.08
N GLU A 28 -19.78 13.93 -13.28
CA GLU A 28 -19.15 14.43 -14.51
C GLU A 28 -18.06 15.48 -14.27
N TYR A 29 -16.89 15.21 -14.83
CA TYR A 29 -15.70 16.04 -14.78
C TYR A 29 -16.04 17.51 -15.10
N LYS A 30 -16.13 18.34 -14.06
CA LYS A 30 -16.04 19.80 -14.21
C LYS A 30 -14.55 20.16 -14.24
N PRO A 31 -14.05 20.84 -15.28
CA PRO A 31 -12.70 21.38 -15.27
C PRO A 31 -12.56 22.29 -14.04
N GLY A 32 -11.68 21.93 -13.12
CA GLY A 32 -11.49 22.63 -11.84
C GLY A 32 -11.74 21.79 -10.58
N PHE A 33 -12.22 20.55 -10.67
CA PHE A 33 -12.37 19.66 -9.49
C PHE A 33 -11.07 18.92 -9.10
N LEU A 34 -10.07 18.87 -10.00
CA LEU A 34 -8.76 18.26 -9.77
C LEU A 34 -7.63 19.29 -9.60
N GLU A 35 -7.98 20.54 -9.30
CA GLU A 35 -7.05 21.39 -8.58
C GLU A 35 -7.24 21.10 -7.09
N ALA A 36 -6.30 20.34 -6.51
CA ALA A 36 -6.22 19.90 -5.11
C ALA A 36 -6.97 18.59 -4.78
N GLU A 37 -6.20 17.51 -4.58
CA GLU A 37 -5.87 16.99 -3.25
C GLU A 37 -5.17 15.63 -3.38
N ASP A 38 -3.83 15.64 -3.46
CA ASP A 38 -3.02 14.45 -3.20
C ASP A 38 -2.90 14.27 -1.68
N ILE A 39 -3.53 13.24 -1.13
CA ILE A 39 -3.57 12.97 0.30
C ILE A 39 -2.46 11.97 0.67
N THR A 40 -1.46 12.41 1.45
CA THR A 40 -0.50 11.51 2.13
C THR A 40 -0.39 11.90 3.61
N TYR A 41 -0.42 10.90 4.50
CA TYR A 41 -0.48 11.08 5.95
C TYR A 41 0.92 11.09 6.58
N LYS A 42 1.20 12.05 7.46
CA LYS A 42 2.34 12.03 8.41
C LYS A 42 1.81 12.24 9.81
N LEU A 43 2.22 11.39 10.76
CA LEU A 43 1.90 11.54 12.18
C LEU A 43 3.11 12.17 12.88
N SER A 44 2.93 13.37 13.43
CA SER A 44 3.89 14.03 14.32
C SER A 44 3.26 14.11 15.69
N ILE A 45 3.92 13.56 16.73
CA ILE A 45 3.50 13.69 18.13
C ILE A 45 4.56 14.53 18.82
N GLU A 46 4.46 15.85 18.66
CA GLU A 46 5.00 16.81 19.61
C GLU A 46 3.86 17.69 20.11
N GLU A 47 3.73 17.72 21.43
CA GLU A 47 2.88 18.58 22.25
C GLU A 47 1.76 19.36 21.52
N ARG A 48 0.65 18.64 21.28
CA ARG A 48 -0.71 19.19 21.06
C ARG A 48 -0.93 20.09 19.83
N ARG A 49 -0.16 19.92 18.75
CA ARG A 49 -0.63 20.31 17.40
C ARG A 49 -0.29 19.26 16.36
N VAL A 50 -1.34 18.69 15.77
CA VAL A 50 -1.23 17.97 14.49
C VAL A 50 -1.39 19.03 13.40
N GLU A 51 -0.30 19.46 12.80
CA GLU A 51 -0.34 20.33 11.62
C GLU A 51 -0.35 19.46 10.36
N LEU A 52 -1.38 19.67 9.53
CA LEU A 52 -1.52 19.03 8.22
C LEU A 52 -0.64 19.82 7.23
N ILE A 53 0.51 19.26 6.86
CA ILE A 53 1.40 19.87 5.88
C ILE A 53 1.20 19.15 4.55
N THR A 54 0.59 19.83 3.58
CA THR A 54 0.46 19.36 2.20
C THR A 54 1.71 19.77 1.41
N GLN A 55 2.51 18.81 0.97
CA GLN A 55 3.59 19.05 0.02
C GLN A 55 3.38 18.25 -1.26
N LYS A 56 3.53 18.94 -2.39
CA LYS A 56 3.50 18.31 -3.71
C LYS A 56 4.79 17.50 -3.90
N LEU A 57 4.64 16.20 -3.93
CA LEU A 57 5.72 15.28 -4.27
C LEU A 57 5.65 15.01 -5.77
N THR A 58 6.60 15.55 -6.53
CA THR A 58 6.83 15.12 -7.91
C THR A 58 7.60 13.80 -7.85
N LEU A 59 6.89 12.70 -7.71
CA LEU A 59 7.46 11.36 -7.74
C LEU A 59 7.43 10.93 -9.20
N ASP A 60 8.57 10.83 -9.88
CA ASP A 60 8.62 10.16 -11.20
C ASP A 60 8.13 8.72 -11.03
N ASN A 61 6.84 8.51 -11.24
CA ASN A 61 6.17 7.27 -10.90
C ASN A 61 5.06 6.98 -11.89
N ILE A 62 4.67 5.71 -11.98
CA ILE A 62 3.64 5.27 -12.92
C ILE A 62 2.26 5.93 -12.71
N TYR A 63 2.02 6.58 -11.57
CA TYR A 63 0.74 7.19 -11.21
C TYR A 63 0.59 8.60 -11.80
N ASP A 64 1.64 9.18 -12.38
CA ASP A 64 1.57 10.43 -13.13
C ASP A 64 0.87 10.25 -14.50
N ASP A 65 0.61 9.02 -14.94
CA ASP A 65 -0.11 8.75 -16.18
C ASP A 65 -1.60 9.10 -16.07
N GLN A 66 -1.97 10.25 -16.61
CA GLN A 66 -3.36 10.74 -16.65
C GLN A 66 -4.31 9.90 -17.53
N ASN A 67 -3.80 8.91 -18.27
CA ASN A 67 -4.61 8.03 -19.12
C ASN A 67 -4.82 6.63 -18.52
N THR A 68 -4.14 6.32 -17.42
CA THR A 68 -4.17 5.02 -16.79
C THR A 68 -4.43 5.12 -15.29
N PHE A 69 -5.45 4.41 -14.82
CA PHE A 69 -5.73 4.26 -13.40
C PHE A 69 -5.09 3.01 -12.80
N TYR A 70 -4.48 3.19 -11.63
CA TYR A 70 -3.92 2.12 -10.82
C TYR A 70 -4.74 1.96 -9.53
N PRO A 71 -5.39 0.80 -9.30
CA PRO A 71 -6.32 0.63 -8.18
C PRO A 71 -5.69 0.71 -6.79
N TYR A 72 -4.37 0.48 -6.67
CA TYR A 72 -3.63 0.63 -5.42
C TYR A 72 -2.65 1.79 -5.51
N PHE A 73 -3.02 2.91 -4.90
CA PHE A 73 -2.24 4.15 -4.91
C PHE A 73 -1.84 4.62 -3.49
N THR A 74 -2.44 4.08 -2.44
CA THR A 74 -2.10 4.45 -1.06
C THR A 74 -0.65 4.10 -0.74
N PRO A 75 0.21 5.06 -0.37
CA PRO A 75 1.60 4.80 -0.05
C PRO A 75 1.77 3.88 1.16
N ILE A 76 2.81 3.05 1.09
CA ILE A 76 3.24 2.17 2.17
C ILE A 76 4.36 2.89 2.91
N ILE A 77 4.15 3.13 4.20
CA ILE A 77 5.04 3.96 5.02
C ILE A 77 5.62 3.10 6.15
N ALA A 78 6.89 3.32 6.47
CA ALA A 78 7.54 2.82 7.68
C ALA A 78 8.37 3.93 8.33
N ALA A 79 8.60 3.83 9.64
CA ALA A 79 9.37 4.82 10.39
C ALA A 79 10.42 4.12 11.26
N SER A 80 11.66 4.59 11.16
CA SER A 80 12.75 4.19 12.05
C SER A 80 12.97 5.26 13.10
N ASN A 81 12.45 5.04 14.30
CA ASN A 81 12.65 5.97 15.43
C ASN A 81 14.13 6.09 15.82
N LYS A 82 14.93 5.03 15.62
CA LYS A 82 16.37 5.06 15.92
C LYS A 82 17.15 5.92 14.92
N GLN A 83 16.93 5.68 13.63
CA GLN A 83 17.61 6.40 12.56
C GLN A 83 17.01 7.80 12.33
N GLN A 84 15.89 8.11 12.97
CA GLN A 84 15.15 9.35 12.78
C GLN A 84 14.81 9.56 11.29
N VAL A 85 14.25 8.54 10.64
CA VAL A 85 13.81 8.60 9.23
C VAL A 85 12.45 7.94 9.00
N PHE A 86 11.73 8.43 8.00
CA PHE A 86 10.58 7.78 7.38
C PHE A 86 10.97 7.19 6.04
N TYR A 87 10.39 6.04 5.70
CA TYR A 87 10.47 5.41 4.39
C TYR A 87 9.09 5.33 3.77
N MET A 88 9.02 5.46 2.46
CA MET A 88 7.79 5.35 1.69
C MET A 88 8.02 4.63 0.37
N ALA A 89 7.06 3.83 -0.04
CA ALA A 89 6.95 3.34 -1.41
C ALA A 89 5.50 3.39 -1.87
N THR A 90 5.28 3.54 -3.17
CA THR A 90 3.96 3.28 -3.75
C THR A 90 3.80 1.77 -3.97
N PRO A 91 2.57 1.22 -3.89
CA PRO A 91 2.37 -0.24 -3.97
C PRO A 91 2.96 -0.87 -5.23
N TYR A 92 2.76 -0.26 -6.39
CA TYR A 92 3.32 -0.75 -7.65
C TYR A 92 4.66 -0.13 -8.07
N GLY A 93 5.23 0.76 -7.27
CA GLY A 93 6.51 1.40 -7.57
C GLY A 93 7.70 0.52 -7.21
N LYS A 94 8.82 0.75 -7.90
CA LYS A 94 10.13 0.17 -7.55
C LYS A 94 11.08 1.19 -6.91
N THR A 95 10.54 2.31 -6.45
CA THR A 95 11.32 3.37 -5.82
C THR A 95 10.97 3.45 -4.36
N ILE A 96 11.98 3.42 -3.50
CA ILE A 96 11.85 3.68 -2.07
C ILE A 96 12.35 5.08 -1.81
N TYR A 97 11.51 5.90 -1.20
CA TYR A 97 11.81 7.25 -0.78
C TYR A 97 12.13 7.26 0.71
N GLN A 98 13.00 8.17 1.13
CA GLN A 98 13.27 8.42 2.54
C GLN A 98 13.09 9.90 2.87
N MET A 99 12.81 10.20 4.13
CA MET A 99 12.74 11.55 4.66
C MET A 99 13.21 11.53 6.11
N SER A 100 14.21 12.35 6.44
CA SER A 100 14.65 12.49 7.83
C SER A 100 13.54 13.10 8.70
N LEU A 101 13.40 12.65 9.95
CA LEU A 101 12.57 13.28 10.97
C LEU A 101 13.08 14.71 11.18
N GLY A 102 12.19 15.69 11.10
CA GLY A 102 12.53 17.12 11.08
C GLY A 102 12.83 17.69 9.69
N SER A 103 13.15 16.85 8.70
CA SER A 103 13.11 17.25 7.29
C SER A 103 11.68 17.17 6.76
N ASN A 104 11.35 18.07 5.84
CA ASN A 104 10.12 18.00 5.05
C ASN A 104 10.37 17.46 3.63
N ASN A 105 11.61 17.20 3.25
CA ASN A 105 11.94 16.79 1.89
C ASN A 105 12.09 15.27 1.81
N TRP A 106 11.30 14.65 0.94
CA TRP A 106 11.51 13.27 0.52
C TRP A 106 12.59 13.21 -0.55
N GLU A 107 13.48 12.24 -0.43
CA GLU A 107 14.54 11.95 -1.38
C GLU A 107 14.49 10.49 -1.83
N VAL A 108 15.01 10.22 -3.04
CA VAL A 108 15.12 8.84 -3.54
C VAL A 108 16.20 8.11 -2.74
N PHE A 109 15.77 7.13 -1.94
CA PHE A 109 16.69 6.25 -1.21
C PHE A 109 17.18 5.11 -2.10
N MET A 110 16.26 4.35 -2.71
CA MET A 110 16.56 3.28 -3.66
C MET A 110 15.73 3.47 -4.93
N GLU A 111 16.40 3.43 -6.07
CA GLU A 111 15.78 3.44 -7.40
C GLU A 111 15.84 2.03 -8.00
N ASP A 112 14.78 1.63 -8.70
CA ASP A 112 14.61 0.30 -9.28
C ASP A 112 15.00 -0.86 -8.34
N VAL A 113 14.37 -0.88 -7.16
CA VAL A 113 14.59 -1.93 -6.15
C VAL A 113 14.31 -3.31 -6.75
N GLN A 114 15.33 -4.16 -6.71
CA GLN A 114 15.31 -5.49 -7.33
C GLN A 114 14.52 -6.46 -6.45
N LEU A 115 13.21 -6.56 -6.67
CA LEU A 115 12.28 -7.45 -5.98
C LEU A 115 11.86 -8.60 -6.92
N VAL A 116 12.03 -9.85 -6.50
CA VAL A 116 11.75 -11.02 -7.36
C VAL A 116 10.30 -11.01 -7.84
N GLY A 117 10.11 -11.21 -9.14
CA GLY A 117 8.79 -11.33 -9.76
C GLY A 117 7.94 -10.06 -9.72
N LEU A 118 8.48 -8.91 -9.29
CA LEU A 118 7.78 -7.63 -9.36
C LEU A 118 8.00 -6.99 -10.74
N ASN A 119 6.99 -7.11 -11.60
CA ASN A 119 7.00 -6.60 -12.97
C ASN A 119 6.25 -5.26 -13.04
N LYS A 120 6.34 -4.59 -14.19
CA LYS A 120 5.54 -3.38 -14.46
C LYS A 120 4.05 -3.74 -14.33
N PRO A 121 3.26 -3.00 -13.53
CA PRO A 121 1.84 -3.28 -13.37
C PRO A 121 1.05 -2.92 -14.63
N ASN A 122 -0.06 -3.61 -14.81
CA ASN A 122 -1.12 -3.18 -15.74
C ASN A 122 -2.06 -2.21 -15.02
N GLY A 123 -2.47 -1.14 -15.70
CA GLY A 123 -3.48 -0.23 -15.18
C GLY A 123 -4.74 -0.23 -16.05
N VAL A 124 -5.83 0.27 -15.49
CA VAL A 124 -7.12 0.37 -16.18
C VAL A 124 -7.14 1.68 -16.97
N PRO A 125 -7.31 1.68 -18.30
CA PRO A 125 -7.47 2.93 -19.03
C PRO A 125 -8.63 3.76 -18.43
N PHE A 126 -8.46 5.08 -18.24
CA PHE A 126 -9.51 5.93 -17.65
C PHE A 126 -10.83 5.83 -18.41
N SER A 127 -10.77 5.72 -19.74
CA SER A 127 -11.94 5.54 -20.60
C SER A 127 -12.71 4.23 -20.36
N GLU A 128 -12.12 3.26 -19.66
CA GLU A 128 -12.72 1.98 -19.29
C GLU A 128 -13.14 1.90 -17.82
N GLN A 129 -12.74 2.88 -17.00
CA GLN A 129 -13.22 2.96 -15.63
C GLN A 129 -14.75 3.11 -15.60
N ASN A 130 -15.37 2.54 -14.57
CA ASN A 130 -16.81 2.59 -14.34
C ASN A 130 -17.70 1.97 -15.43
N LYS A 131 -17.11 1.41 -16.50
CA LYS A 131 -17.86 0.59 -17.47
C LYS A 131 -18.01 -0.82 -16.92
N ASN A 132 -19.23 -1.36 -17.00
CA ASN A 132 -19.53 -2.73 -16.56
C ASN A 132 -19.07 -3.02 -15.13
N ILE A 133 -19.33 -2.08 -14.20
CA ILE A 133 -19.06 -2.28 -12.77
C ILE A 133 -19.81 -3.53 -12.31
N ASN A 134 -19.11 -4.46 -11.67
CA ASN A 134 -19.75 -5.56 -10.99
C ASN A 134 -20.40 -5.04 -9.70
N PRO A 135 -21.74 -5.04 -9.59
CA PRO A 135 -22.44 -4.42 -8.46
C PRO A 135 -22.11 -5.06 -7.11
N MET A 136 -21.65 -6.32 -7.07
CA MET A 136 -21.26 -6.99 -5.83
C MET A 136 -19.91 -6.52 -5.27
N PHE A 137 -19.02 -5.99 -6.13
CA PHE A 137 -17.66 -5.64 -5.74
C PHE A 137 -17.38 -4.14 -5.88
N GLY A 138 -18.24 -3.40 -6.58
CA GLY A 138 -17.99 -2.00 -6.94
C GLY A 138 -16.83 -1.82 -7.92
N MET A 139 -16.20 -2.88 -8.41
CA MET A 139 -15.07 -2.79 -9.34
C MET A 139 -15.48 -3.28 -10.73
N THR A 140 -14.82 -2.78 -11.77
CA THR A 140 -14.96 -3.37 -13.10
C THR A 140 -14.25 -4.73 -13.15
N GLU A 141 -14.61 -5.59 -14.10
CA GLU A 141 -13.94 -6.89 -14.26
C GLU A 141 -12.43 -6.73 -14.53
N LYS A 142 -12.06 -5.74 -15.35
CA LYS A 142 -10.67 -5.43 -15.69
C LYS A 142 -9.90 -4.91 -14.46
N GLU A 143 -10.54 -4.07 -13.66
CA GLU A 143 -9.98 -3.59 -12.39
C GLU A 143 -9.68 -4.77 -11.45
N MET A 144 -10.63 -5.70 -11.30
CA MET A 144 -10.44 -6.88 -10.45
C MET A 144 -9.31 -7.79 -10.93
N ILE A 145 -9.22 -8.03 -12.25
CA ILE A 145 -8.12 -8.80 -12.84
C ILE A 145 -6.79 -8.15 -12.49
N TYR A 146 -6.62 -6.84 -12.70
CA TYR A 146 -5.36 -6.14 -12.46
C TYR A 146 -5.01 -5.98 -10.97
N VAL A 147 -6.01 -5.79 -10.11
CA VAL A 147 -5.86 -5.81 -8.66
C VAL A 147 -5.20 -7.11 -8.19
N GLU A 148 -5.65 -8.24 -8.74
CA GLU A 148 -5.15 -9.55 -8.32
C GLU A 148 -3.90 -9.98 -9.11
N SER A 149 -3.78 -9.66 -10.40
CA SER A 149 -2.66 -10.11 -11.23
C SER A 149 -1.37 -9.33 -11.03
N ASN A 150 -1.45 -8.04 -10.67
CA ASN A 150 -0.26 -7.22 -10.49
C ASN A 150 0.50 -7.64 -9.23
N GLY A 151 1.83 -7.69 -9.34
CA GLY A 151 2.71 -7.70 -8.18
C GLY A 151 2.71 -6.33 -7.52
N ARG A 152 3.04 -6.28 -6.23
CA ARG A 152 3.10 -5.04 -5.47
C ARG A 152 3.91 -5.19 -4.20
N ILE A 153 4.51 -4.09 -3.74
CA ILE A 153 4.93 -3.93 -2.36
C ILE A 153 3.68 -3.97 -1.48
N LEU A 154 3.77 -4.68 -0.36
CA LEU A 154 2.69 -4.89 0.59
C LEU A 154 3.02 -4.27 1.94
N ARG A 155 4.30 -4.28 2.34
CA ARG A 155 4.75 -3.74 3.62
C ARG A 155 6.23 -3.38 3.56
N ILE A 156 6.61 -2.38 4.36
CA ILE A 156 8.01 -2.04 4.64
C ILE A 156 8.21 -2.19 6.16
N PHE A 157 9.31 -2.79 6.56
CA PHE A 157 9.80 -2.82 7.92
C PHE A 157 11.14 -2.13 7.99
N THR A 158 11.43 -1.58 9.17
CA THR A 158 12.67 -0.86 9.43
C THR A 158 13.21 -1.27 10.78
N SER A 159 14.51 -1.46 10.86
CA SER A 159 15.25 -1.68 12.10
C SER A 159 16.41 -0.69 12.20
N GLU A 160 17.45 -1.03 12.98
CA GLU A 160 18.57 -0.12 13.21
C GLU A 160 19.49 -0.01 12.00
N ASN A 161 19.80 -1.13 11.34
CA ASN A 161 20.71 -1.15 10.19
C ASN A 161 20.06 -1.70 8.92
N ARG A 162 18.80 -2.14 8.98
CA ARG A 162 18.16 -2.86 7.88
C ARG A 162 16.77 -2.34 7.57
N LEU A 163 16.42 -2.47 6.30
CA LEU A 163 15.09 -2.24 5.76
C LEU A 163 14.62 -3.56 5.14
N ALA A 164 13.38 -3.95 5.42
CA ALA A 164 12.79 -5.14 4.82
C ALA A 164 11.53 -4.77 4.06
N ILE A 165 11.32 -5.42 2.92
CA ILE A 165 10.18 -5.21 2.05
C ILE A 165 9.47 -6.55 1.88
N VAL A 166 8.16 -6.54 2.11
CA VAL A 166 7.29 -7.65 1.74
C VAL A 166 6.59 -7.27 0.45
N HIS A 167 6.66 -8.14 -0.55
CA HIS A 167 5.99 -7.92 -1.83
C HIS A 167 5.34 -9.19 -2.37
N LYS A 168 4.33 -8.99 -3.21
CA LYS A 168 3.65 -10.04 -3.98
C LYS A 168 4.22 -10.04 -5.40
N THR A 169 4.51 -11.21 -5.95
CA THR A 169 4.93 -11.34 -7.35
C THR A 169 3.79 -11.05 -8.32
N SER A 170 4.12 -10.73 -9.57
CA SER A 170 3.15 -10.53 -10.64
C SER A 170 2.78 -11.87 -11.27
N PHE A 171 1.57 -11.98 -11.83
CA PHE A 171 1.23 -13.11 -12.69
C PHE A 171 2.18 -13.14 -13.89
N PRO A 172 2.61 -14.33 -14.35
CA PRO A 172 3.11 -14.48 -15.71
C PRO A 172 2.03 -14.02 -16.70
N GLU A 173 2.39 -13.20 -17.68
CA GLU A 173 1.43 -12.56 -18.61
C GLU A 173 0.48 -13.57 -19.27
N LYS A 174 1.02 -14.73 -19.69
CA LYS A 174 0.26 -15.85 -20.27
C LYS A 174 -0.84 -16.44 -19.37
N ASN A 175 -0.80 -16.16 -18.06
CA ASN A 175 -1.74 -16.67 -17.06
C ASN A 175 -2.75 -15.61 -16.59
N ILE A 176 -2.67 -14.37 -17.10
CA ILE A 176 -3.65 -13.33 -16.78
C ILE A 176 -4.96 -13.69 -17.49
N PRO A 177 -6.06 -13.96 -16.76
CA PRO A 177 -7.32 -14.33 -17.39
C PRO A 177 -8.00 -13.10 -18.01
N ASN A 178 -8.77 -13.33 -19.07
CA ASN A 178 -9.60 -12.28 -19.68
C ASN A 178 -10.84 -11.91 -18.84
N THR A 179 -11.15 -12.73 -17.83
CA THR A 179 -12.31 -12.55 -16.93
C THR A 179 -11.86 -12.72 -15.49
N SER A 180 -12.59 -12.11 -14.57
CA SER A 180 -12.36 -12.22 -13.12
C SER A 180 -12.72 -13.59 -12.55
N LYS A 181 -13.33 -14.47 -13.36
CA LYS A 181 -13.71 -15.82 -12.94
C LYS A 181 -12.49 -16.60 -12.46
N ASN A 182 -12.56 -17.10 -11.23
CA ASN A 182 -11.49 -17.85 -10.55
C ASN A 182 -10.19 -17.06 -10.29
N ILE A 183 -10.18 -15.73 -10.41
CA ILE A 183 -8.96 -14.92 -10.27
C ILE A 183 -8.24 -15.16 -8.93
N TYR A 184 -8.98 -15.34 -7.83
CA TYR A 184 -8.41 -15.62 -6.51
C TYR A 184 -7.71 -16.98 -6.44
N SER A 185 -8.29 -18.01 -7.06
CA SER A 185 -7.66 -19.35 -7.13
C SER A 185 -6.40 -19.32 -7.99
N LEU A 186 -6.41 -18.55 -9.08
CA LEU A 186 -5.22 -18.34 -9.91
C LEU A 186 -4.15 -17.55 -9.14
N SER A 187 -4.54 -16.54 -8.36
CA SER A 187 -3.61 -15.74 -7.54
C SER A 187 -2.87 -16.62 -6.55
N LYS A 188 -3.58 -17.48 -5.82
CA LYS A 188 -2.97 -18.46 -4.91
C LYS A 188 -2.01 -19.43 -5.60
N LYS A 189 -2.21 -19.73 -6.89
CA LYS A 189 -1.41 -20.70 -7.65
C LYS A 189 -0.16 -20.07 -8.30
N TYR A 190 -0.27 -18.83 -8.76
CA TYR A 190 0.74 -18.21 -9.64
C TYR A 190 1.48 -17.03 -9.01
N GLN A 191 1.08 -16.60 -7.82
CA GLN A 191 1.80 -15.56 -7.08
C GLN A 191 2.39 -16.13 -5.80
N SER A 192 3.56 -15.61 -5.47
CA SER A 192 4.24 -15.82 -4.19
C SER A 192 4.36 -14.50 -3.45
N ILE A 193 4.53 -14.59 -2.14
CA ILE A 193 4.86 -13.48 -1.26
C ILE A 193 6.32 -13.64 -0.84
N TYR A 194 7.12 -12.60 -1.03
CA TYR A 194 8.54 -12.61 -0.69
C TYR A 194 8.84 -11.59 0.40
N LEU A 195 9.82 -11.92 1.25
CA LEU A 195 10.52 -11.00 2.14
C LEU A 195 11.89 -10.72 1.54
N SER A 196 12.20 -9.45 1.24
CA SER A 196 13.54 -8.99 0.86
C SER A 196 14.11 -8.10 1.95
N VAL A 197 15.35 -8.33 2.38
CA VAL A 197 16.03 -7.51 3.39
C VAL A 197 17.26 -6.84 2.81
N PHE A 198 17.42 -5.57 3.17
CA PHE A 198 18.44 -4.66 2.67
C PHE A 198 19.27 -4.11 3.82
N GLU A 199 20.57 -4.02 3.61
CA GLU A 199 21.51 -3.28 4.45
C GLU A 199 22.02 -2.09 3.62
N GLY A 200 21.64 -0.88 4.04
CA GLY A 200 21.69 0.29 3.15
C GLY A 200 20.86 0.06 1.89
N LYS A 201 21.48 0.20 0.71
CA LYS A 201 20.84 -0.04 -0.60
C LYS A 201 21.06 -1.45 -1.15
N LYS A 202 21.82 -2.29 -0.44
CA LYS A 202 22.20 -3.64 -0.91
C LYS A 202 21.22 -4.67 -0.36
N LYS A 203 20.62 -5.47 -1.25
CA LYS A 203 19.83 -6.64 -0.86
C LYS A 203 20.76 -7.73 -0.30
N ILE A 204 20.50 -8.18 0.91
CA ILE A 204 21.31 -9.20 1.61
C ILE A 204 20.56 -10.53 1.80
N PHE A 205 19.22 -10.51 1.74
CA PHE A 205 18.41 -11.71 1.93
C PHE A 205 17.12 -11.60 1.12
N GLU A 206 16.65 -12.74 0.61
CA GLU A 206 15.35 -12.86 -0.04
C GLU A 206 14.81 -14.27 0.18
N SER A 207 13.54 -14.38 0.59
CA SER A 207 12.90 -15.67 0.83
C SER A 207 11.42 -15.65 0.46
N ASP A 208 10.94 -16.75 -0.09
CA ASP A 208 9.50 -16.98 -0.29
C ASP A 208 8.89 -17.29 1.08
N ILE A 209 7.90 -16.49 1.45
CA ILE A 209 7.16 -16.55 2.72
C ILE A 209 5.68 -16.92 2.50
N SER A 210 5.32 -17.42 1.30
CA SER A 210 3.94 -17.77 0.94
C SER A 210 3.34 -18.86 1.84
N GLN A 211 4.19 -19.71 2.42
CA GLN A 211 3.81 -20.77 3.36
C GLN A 211 3.29 -20.22 4.71
N TYR A 212 3.56 -18.96 5.06
CA TYR A 212 3.09 -18.35 6.30
C TYR A 212 1.80 -17.55 6.03
N PRO A 213 0.59 -18.06 6.26
CA PRO A 213 -0.63 -17.37 5.85
C PRO A 213 -0.87 -16.05 6.58
N ASN A 214 -0.27 -15.89 7.77
CA ASN A 214 -0.34 -14.66 8.55
C ASN A 214 0.91 -13.78 8.36
N TRP A 215 1.62 -13.90 7.23
CA TRP A 215 2.70 -12.98 6.85
C TRP A 215 2.29 -11.50 6.94
N LYS A 216 1.00 -11.19 6.79
CA LYS A 216 0.43 -9.84 6.95
C LYS A 216 0.68 -9.27 8.35
N ASN A 217 0.65 -10.13 9.37
CA ASN A 217 0.86 -9.80 10.78
C ASN A 217 2.33 -9.91 11.21
N MET A 218 3.24 -10.21 10.27
CA MET A 218 4.66 -10.31 10.56
C MET A 218 5.19 -9.05 11.25
N LEU A 219 6.12 -9.24 12.18
CA LEU A 219 6.81 -8.18 12.89
C LEU A 219 8.33 -8.36 12.72
N MET A 220 9.05 -7.26 12.49
CA MET A 220 10.50 -7.25 12.56
C MET A 220 10.90 -6.91 13.99
N LEU A 221 11.54 -7.85 14.70
CA LEU A 221 11.91 -7.68 16.11
C LEU A 221 13.25 -6.95 16.26
N ASN A 222 14.19 -7.23 15.36
CA ASN A 222 15.51 -6.64 15.28
C ASN A 222 16.05 -6.76 13.85
N ASP A 223 17.32 -6.41 13.63
CA ASP A 223 17.99 -6.45 12.32
C ASP A 223 17.94 -7.84 11.63
N SER A 224 17.90 -8.93 12.37
CA SER A 224 17.96 -10.29 11.82
C SER A 224 16.72 -11.13 12.06
N THR A 225 15.82 -10.74 12.96
CA THR A 225 14.73 -11.61 13.41
C THR A 225 13.35 -11.07 13.05
N PHE A 226 12.54 -11.91 12.41
CA PHE A 226 11.13 -11.68 12.13
C PHE A 226 10.26 -12.66 12.91
N LEU A 227 9.17 -12.17 13.48
CA LEU A 227 8.13 -12.96 14.12
C LEU A 227 6.98 -13.15 13.14
N MET A 228 6.57 -14.39 12.91
CA MET A 228 5.42 -14.75 12.09
C MET A 228 4.52 -15.69 12.88
N GLU A 229 3.21 -15.55 12.73
CA GLU A 229 2.27 -16.50 13.33
C GLU A 229 2.20 -17.77 12.45
N LYS A 230 2.33 -18.93 13.08
CA LYS A 230 2.24 -20.23 12.42
C LYS A 230 0.78 -20.67 12.37
N VAL A 231 0.38 -21.35 11.29
CA VAL A 231 -0.91 -22.07 11.29
C VAL A 231 -0.84 -23.15 12.35
N PRO A 232 -1.85 -23.27 13.23
CA PRO A 232 -1.98 -24.44 14.07
C PRO A 232 -1.92 -25.70 13.20
N GLU A 233 -1.04 -26.64 13.52
CA GLU A 233 -1.17 -27.98 12.95
C GLU A 233 -2.52 -28.57 13.41
N GLU A 234 -3.13 -29.48 12.64
CA GLU A 234 -4.52 -29.95 12.84
C GLU A 234 -4.80 -30.55 14.24
N ASP A 235 -3.77 -30.72 15.08
CA ASP A 235 -3.81 -31.28 16.43
C ASP A 235 -3.46 -30.30 17.58
N ILE A 236 -3.28 -28.99 17.32
CA ILE A 236 -3.01 -28.00 18.39
C ILE A 236 -4.32 -27.50 18.98
N GLU A 237 -4.45 -27.53 20.32
CA GLU A 237 -5.64 -27.04 21.02
C GLU A 237 -5.98 -25.58 20.60
N PRO A 238 -7.28 -25.23 20.45
CA PRO A 238 -7.74 -23.95 19.91
C PRO A 238 -7.35 -22.68 20.68
N ASN A 239 -6.57 -22.82 21.77
CA ASN A 239 -6.14 -21.72 22.63
C ASN A 239 -4.63 -21.42 22.57
N GLU A 240 -3.85 -22.13 21.75
CA GLU A 240 -2.41 -21.87 21.60
C GLU A 240 -2.10 -21.17 20.27
N THR A 241 -1.61 -19.94 20.34
CA THR A 241 -1.04 -19.23 19.18
C THR A 241 0.46 -19.50 19.13
N THR A 242 0.88 -20.24 18.12
CA THR A 242 2.31 -20.55 17.90
C THR A 242 2.93 -19.50 16.98
N PHE A 243 4.11 -19.02 17.35
CA PHE A 243 4.91 -18.11 16.53
C PHE A 243 6.18 -18.79 16.03
N GLU A 244 6.57 -18.46 14.81
CA GLU A 244 7.84 -18.86 14.21
C GLU A 244 8.76 -17.64 14.07
N LEU A 245 10.05 -17.88 14.36
CA LEU A 245 11.11 -16.89 14.22
C LEU A 245 11.90 -17.18 12.94
N LEU A 246 11.81 -16.28 11.97
CA LEU A 246 12.72 -16.28 10.83
C LEU A 246 13.95 -15.44 11.20
N THR A 247 15.10 -16.09 11.32
CA THR A 247 16.37 -15.41 11.62
C THR A 247 17.28 -15.42 10.40
N ILE A 248 17.73 -14.24 10.00
CA ILE A 248 18.67 -14.03 8.90
C ILE A 248 20.09 -14.08 9.47
N THR A 249 20.80 -15.16 9.15
CA THR A 249 22.23 -15.28 9.46
C THR A 249 23.04 -14.40 8.48
N PRO A 250 24.03 -13.64 8.96
CA PRO A 250 24.92 -12.82 8.11
C PRO A 250 25.66 -13.61 7.04
#